data_AF-A0A1F5XCE9-F1
#
_entry.id   AF-A0A1F5XCE9-F1
#
_cell.length_a   1.000
_cell.length_b   1.000
_cell.length_c   1.000
_cell.angle_alpha   90.00
_cell.angle_beta   90.00
_cell.angle_gamma   90.00
#
_symmetry.space_group_name_H-M   'P 1'
#
loop_
_entity.id
_entity.type
_entity.pdbx_description
1 polymer ?
#
loop_
_entity_poly.entity_id
_entity_poly.type
_entity_poly.pdbx_seq_one_letter_code
_entity_poly.pdbx_strand_id
1 'polypeptide(L)'
;MANRHLARSVAMQSLFEWDFNGCKDGNIGKILDANVGEFAPGMEDSKFAKELVEGVLSNRGKIDSIIEKAAPEWPLGQVAMVDRNVLRIGLFELLFGSRKEVPPKVAINEAIELAKTFGSESSGRFVNGVLGTIYREIGEPGKEETSKKKQIVESAADLPVEAKAGGVVYREDRGKQIFALVHDVFGYWTLSKGSLEAGEDAPDAAEREVREELGIDDAKVIEKLGQTEYIAKDPEKGQIRRHVTYFLIKTTDKELNLTPSGGLDDARWFSPKEFKDLKTYPDIKPLLEKAIKKIKGEEQ
;
A
#
# COMPACT_ATOMS: atom_id res chain seq x y z
N MET A 1 -21.96 14.79 2.13
CA MET A 1 -21.54 13.93 1.01
C MET A 1 -21.46 14.70 -0.30
N ALA A 2 -22.52 15.41 -0.74
CA ALA A 2 -22.51 16.21 -1.98
C ALA A 2 -21.34 17.20 -2.11
N ASN A 3 -20.99 17.91 -1.03
CA ASN A 3 -19.89 18.88 -1.06
C ASN A 3 -18.50 18.23 -1.29
N ARG A 4 -18.29 16.99 -0.79
CA ARG A 4 -17.01 16.28 -1.00
C ARG A 4 -16.88 15.67 -2.38
N HIS A 5 -17.98 15.17 -2.95
CA HIS A 5 -17.99 14.71 -4.32
C HIS A 5 -17.67 15.87 -5.29
N LEU A 6 -18.33 17.03 -5.09
CA LEU A 6 -18.05 18.24 -5.87
C LEU A 6 -16.60 18.71 -5.71
N ALA A 7 -16.06 18.70 -4.48
CA ALA A 7 -14.66 19.05 -4.24
C ALA A 7 -13.67 18.11 -4.96
N ARG A 8 -13.97 16.81 -5.06
CA ARG A 8 -13.17 15.87 -5.86
C ARG A 8 -13.26 16.16 -7.35
N SER A 9 -14.45 16.49 -7.84
CA SER A 9 -14.63 16.86 -9.25
C SER A 9 -13.78 18.07 -9.62
N VAL A 10 -13.81 19.13 -8.79
CA VAL A 10 -13.01 20.34 -9.01
C VAL A 10 -11.51 20.06 -8.87
N ALA A 11 -11.11 19.23 -7.90
CA ALA A 11 -9.72 18.78 -7.77
C ALA A 11 -9.24 18.02 -9.02
N MET A 12 -10.07 17.13 -9.57
CA MET A 12 -9.76 16.37 -10.78
C MET A 12 -9.63 17.30 -11.98
N GLN A 13 -10.57 18.22 -12.19
CA GLN A 13 -10.51 19.21 -13.28
C GLN A 13 -9.23 20.07 -13.18
N SER A 14 -8.87 20.49 -11.96
CA SER A 14 -7.68 21.31 -11.72
C SER A 14 -6.38 20.54 -11.99
N LEU A 15 -6.30 19.28 -11.56
CA LEU A 15 -5.16 18.41 -11.85
C LEU A 15 -5.08 18.08 -13.36
N PHE A 16 -6.22 17.85 -14.02
CA PHE A 16 -6.28 17.66 -15.46
C PHE A 16 -5.77 18.88 -16.22
N GLU A 17 -6.26 20.08 -15.91
CA GLU A 17 -5.84 21.32 -16.56
C GLU A 17 -4.34 21.58 -16.35
N TRP A 18 -3.84 21.31 -15.14
CA TRP A 18 -2.42 21.43 -14.84
C TRP A 18 -1.56 20.42 -15.62
N ASP A 19 -2.01 19.16 -15.73
CA ASP A 19 -1.35 18.10 -16.47
C ASP A 19 -1.34 18.42 -17.98
N PHE A 20 -2.47 18.89 -18.50
CA PHE A 20 -2.64 19.34 -19.89
C PHE A 20 -1.72 20.51 -20.24
N ASN A 21 -1.51 21.45 -19.31
CA ASN A 21 -0.61 22.60 -19.46
C ASN A 21 0.88 22.28 -19.24
N GLY A 22 1.24 20.99 -19.18
CA GLY A 22 2.63 20.54 -19.09
C GLY A 22 3.22 20.57 -17.68
N CYS A 23 2.38 20.40 -16.65
CA CYS A 23 2.82 20.21 -15.25
C CYS A 23 3.66 21.36 -14.67
N LYS A 24 3.32 22.63 -14.95
CA LYS A 24 4.06 23.79 -14.43
C LYS A 24 3.64 24.09 -12.98
N ASP A 25 4.54 23.89 -12.02
CA ASP A 25 4.26 23.97 -10.58
C ASP A 25 3.70 25.33 -10.09
N GLY A 26 3.98 26.43 -10.80
CA GLY A 26 3.64 27.79 -10.34
C GLY A 26 2.16 28.20 -10.44
N ASN A 27 1.28 27.39 -11.05
CA ASN A 27 -0.08 27.82 -11.39
C ASN A 27 -1.22 27.04 -10.71
N ILE A 28 -0.95 25.96 -9.98
CA ILE A 28 -2.02 25.05 -9.53
C ILE A 28 -3.06 25.72 -8.60
N GLY A 29 -2.63 26.60 -7.68
CA GLY A 29 -3.57 27.30 -6.79
C GLY A 29 -4.52 28.21 -7.57
N LYS A 30 -4.02 28.91 -8.59
CA LYS A 30 -4.85 29.77 -9.45
C LYS A 30 -5.81 28.96 -10.31
N ILE A 31 -5.36 27.83 -10.84
CA ILE A 31 -6.19 26.88 -11.58
C ILE A 31 -7.33 26.39 -10.68
N LEU A 32 -7.01 25.99 -9.45
CA LEU A 32 -8.00 25.53 -8.49
C LEU A 32 -9.02 26.63 -8.16
N ASP A 33 -8.57 27.84 -7.83
CA ASP A 33 -9.47 28.95 -7.50
C ASP A 33 -10.41 29.30 -8.67
N ALA A 34 -9.88 29.30 -9.91
CA ALA A 34 -10.67 29.52 -11.11
C ALA A 34 -11.72 28.41 -11.32
N ASN A 35 -11.31 27.14 -11.18
CA ASN A 35 -12.22 26.00 -11.35
C ASN A 35 -13.28 25.90 -10.24
N VAL A 36 -12.96 26.30 -9.00
CA VAL A 36 -13.95 26.43 -7.93
C VAL A 36 -14.99 27.49 -8.29
N GLY A 37 -14.56 28.65 -8.77
CA GLY A 37 -15.46 29.74 -9.17
C GLY A 37 -16.40 29.37 -10.32
N GLU A 38 -15.89 28.62 -11.31
CA GLU A 38 -16.65 28.23 -12.50
C GLU A 38 -17.57 27.03 -12.25
N PHE A 39 -17.05 25.96 -11.64
CA PHE A 39 -17.73 24.65 -11.60
C PHE A 39 -18.35 24.32 -10.25
N ALA A 40 -18.04 25.08 -9.20
CA ALA A 40 -18.64 24.90 -7.88
C ALA A 40 -19.16 26.23 -7.27
N PRO A 41 -19.99 27.00 -8.01
CA PRO A 41 -20.56 28.23 -7.48
C PRO A 41 -21.46 27.91 -6.27
N GLY A 42 -21.03 28.31 -5.07
CA GLY A 42 -21.70 27.99 -3.80
C GLY A 42 -20.96 27.00 -2.91
N MET A 43 -19.79 26.49 -3.32
CA MET A 43 -18.87 25.83 -2.41
C MET A 43 -18.22 26.85 -1.49
N GLU A 44 -18.68 26.93 -0.25
CA GLU A 44 -18.15 27.86 0.76
C GLU A 44 -16.77 27.45 1.29
N ASP A 45 -16.45 26.16 1.22
CA ASP A 45 -15.18 25.58 1.72
C ASP A 45 -14.49 24.73 0.65
N SER A 46 -13.43 25.29 0.05
CA SER A 46 -12.57 24.61 -0.92
C SER A 46 -11.38 23.89 -0.28
N LYS A 47 -11.27 23.88 1.06
CA LYS A 47 -10.13 23.30 1.78
C LYS A 47 -9.88 21.85 1.42
N PHE A 48 -10.94 21.04 1.32
CA PHE A 48 -10.80 19.64 0.96
C PHE A 48 -10.29 19.46 -0.49
N ALA A 49 -10.78 20.26 -1.44
CA ALA A 49 -10.27 20.22 -2.82
C ALA A 49 -8.78 20.62 -2.87
N LYS A 50 -8.41 21.64 -2.10
CA LYS A 50 -7.03 22.10 -1.96
C LYS A 50 -6.12 21.02 -1.36
N GLU A 51 -6.55 20.38 -0.28
CA GLU A 51 -5.83 19.27 0.36
C GLU A 51 -5.60 18.11 -0.62
N LEU A 52 -6.59 17.75 -1.44
CA LEU A 52 -6.44 16.72 -2.47
C LEU A 52 -5.40 17.12 -3.52
N VAL A 53 -5.50 18.34 -4.06
CA VAL A 53 -4.60 18.81 -5.13
C VAL A 53 -3.17 18.92 -4.61
N GLU A 54 -2.95 19.60 -3.49
CA GLU A 54 -1.62 19.76 -2.89
C GLU A 54 -1.03 18.43 -2.43
N GLY A 55 -1.87 17.56 -1.87
CA GLY A 55 -1.49 16.22 -1.44
C GLY A 55 -1.08 15.32 -2.60
N VAL A 56 -1.82 15.33 -3.70
CA VAL A 56 -1.47 14.61 -4.94
C VAL A 56 -0.15 15.13 -5.50
N LEU A 57 0.04 16.44 -5.62
CA LEU A 57 1.27 17.00 -6.17
C LEU A 57 2.49 16.70 -5.30
N SER A 58 2.37 16.86 -3.98
CA SER A 58 3.46 16.59 -3.03
C SER A 58 3.89 15.13 -3.00
N ASN A 59 2.97 14.20 -3.34
CA ASN A 59 3.23 12.76 -3.35
C ASN A 59 3.25 12.16 -4.77
N ARG A 60 3.28 13.00 -5.82
CA ARG A 60 3.09 12.57 -7.21
C ARG A 60 4.04 11.45 -7.61
N GLY A 61 5.33 11.59 -7.33
CA GLY A 61 6.32 10.57 -7.72
C GLY A 61 6.04 9.19 -7.09
N LYS A 62 5.59 9.17 -5.82
CA LYS A 62 5.22 7.92 -5.14
C LYS A 62 3.94 7.34 -5.71
N ILE A 63 2.91 8.18 -5.85
CA ILE A 63 1.61 7.81 -6.41
C ILE A 63 1.76 7.23 -7.82
N ASP A 64 2.50 7.92 -8.70
CA ASP A 64 2.73 7.51 -10.08
C ASP A 64 3.46 6.15 -10.11
N SER A 65 4.48 5.95 -9.28
CA SER A 65 5.20 4.66 -9.18
C SER A 65 4.31 3.50 -8.70
N ILE A 66 3.43 3.74 -7.74
CA ILE A 66 2.48 2.72 -7.28
C ILE A 66 1.48 2.36 -8.38
N ILE A 67 0.97 3.35 -9.13
CA ILE A 67 0.04 3.10 -10.24
C ILE A 67 0.72 2.21 -11.30
N GLU A 68 1.97 2.51 -11.66
CA GLU A 68 2.74 1.73 -12.63
C GLU A 68 2.95 0.28 -12.19
N LYS A 69 3.20 0.03 -10.90
CA LYS A 69 3.34 -1.32 -10.36
C LYS A 69 2.02 -2.10 -10.37
N ALA A 70 0.91 -1.41 -10.11
CA ALA A 70 -0.42 -2.03 -10.11
C ALA A 70 -0.98 -2.26 -11.54
N ALA A 71 -0.44 -1.55 -12.53
CA ALA A 71 -0.85 -1.62 -13.93
C ALA A 71 0.37 -1.68 -14.88
N PRO A 72 1.19 -2.76 -14.82
CA PRO A 72 2.44 -2.83 -15.57
C PRO A 72 2.25 -2.81 -17.10
N GLU A 73 1.10 -3.31 -17.57
CA GLU A 73 0.71 -3.32 -18.98
C GLU A 73 0.32 -1.92 -19.52
N TRP A 74 0.15 -0.92 -18.65
CA TRP A 74 -0.32 0.43 -19.01
C TRP A 74 0.61 1.50 -18.43
N PRO A 75 1.70 1.86 -19.14
CA PRO A 75 2.59 2.93 -18.71
C PRO A 75 1.79 4.21 -18.47
N LEU A 76 2.09 4.92 -17.37
CA LEU A 76 1.28 6.05 -16.92
C LEU A 76 1.19 7.19 -17.97
N GLY A 77 2.20 7.31 -18.83
CA GLY A 77 2.21 8.24 -19.96
C GLY A 77 1.16 7.93 -21.05
N GLN A 78 0.73 6.67 -21.16
CA GLN A 78 -0.28 6.22 -22.13
C GLN A 78 -1.70 6.20 -21.55
N VAL A 79 -1.83 6.29 -20.22
CA VAL A 79 -3.12 6.41 -19.55
C VAL A 79 -3.73 7.79 -19.87
N ALA A 80 -5.02 7.81 -20.21
CA ALA A 80 -5.74 9.04 -20.47
C ALA A 80 -5.59 10.01 -19.28
N MET A 81 -5.38 11.31 -19.57
CA MET A 81 -5.11 12.31 -18.53
C MET A 81 -6.18 12.35 -17.43
N VAL A 82 -7.45 12.15 -17.80
CA VAL A 82 -8.55 12.04 -16.82
C VAL A 82 -8.34 10.84 -15.91
N ASP A 83 -8.20 9.64 -16.47
CA ASP A 83 -8.04 8.40 -15.70
C ASP A 83 -6.80 8.44 -14.81
N ARG A 84 -5.69 8.98 -15.32
CA ARG A 84 -4.46 9.21 -14.57
C ARG A 84 -4.70 10.10 -13.36
N ASN A 85 -5.37 11.24 -13.52
CA ASN A 85 -5.61 12.16 -12.40
C ASN A 85 -6.67 11.64 -11.42
N VAL A 86 -7.65 10.87 -11.90
CA VAL A 86 -8.58 10.13 -11.03
C VAL A 86 -7.87 9.08 -10.19
N LEU A 87 -6.95 8.30 -10.79
CA LEU A 87 -6.12 7.33 -10.06
C LEU A 87 -5.27 8.02 -9.01
N ARG A 88 -4.66 9.16 -9.34
CA ARG A 88 -3.85 9.95 -8.39
C ARG A 88 -4.67 10.40 -7.19
N ILE A 89 -5.87 10.95 -7.39
CA ILE A 89 -6.76 11.37 -6.30
C ILE A 89 -7.17 10.17 -5.45
N GLY A 90 -7.69 9.11 -6.09
CA GLY A 90 -8.17 7.93 -5.39
C GLY A 90 -7.07 7.25 -4.56
N LEU A 91 -5.86 7.19 -5.11
CA LEU A 91 -4.72 6.62 -4.42
C LEU A 91 -4.18 7.51 -3.31
N PHE A 92 -4.19 8.84 -3.52
CA PHE A 92 -3.83 9.79 -2.46
C PHE A 92 -4.74 9.60 -1.24
N GLU A 93 -6.06 9.57 -1.46
CA GLU A 93 -7.03 9.35 -0.38
C GLU A 93 -6.86 7.97 0.28
N LEU A 94 -6.57 6.93 -0.51
CA LEU A 94 -6.41 5.57 0.00
C LEU A 94 -5.17 5.41 0.90
N LEU A 95 -4.06 6.05 0.55
CA LEU A 95 -2.77 5.86 1.22
C LEU A 95 -2.44 6.94 2.25
N PHE A 96 -2.85 8.18 2.01
CA PHE A 96 -2.47 9.33 2.83
C PHE A 96 -3.67 10.01 3.51
N GLY A 97 -4.90 9.69 3.07
CA GLY A 97 -6.12 10.21 3.66
C GLY A 97 -6.40 9.70 5.08
N SER A 98 -7.11 10.53 5.86
CA SER A 98 -7.62 10.13 7.17
C SER A 98 -8.75 9.11 7.03
N ARG A 99 -8.52 7.87 7.45
CA ARG A 99 -9.54 6.78 7.37
C ARG A 99 -10.82 7.08 8.13
N LYS A 100 -10.75 7.92 9.17
CA LYS A 100 -11.93 8.38 9.94
C LYS A 100 -12.79 9.34 9.12
N GLU A 101 -12.18 10.06 8.19
CA GLU A 101 -12.86 11.04 7.36
C GLU A 101 -13.37 10.43 6.06
N VAL A 102 -12.55 9.63 5.39
CA VAL A 102 -12.91 8.93 4.15
C VAL A 102 -12.49 7.46 4.26
N PRO A 103 -13.45 6.54 4.43
CA PRO A 103 -13.15 5.11 4.42
C PRO A 103 -12.56 4.67 3.07
N PRO A 104 -11.63 3.69 3.04
CA PRO A 104 -10.99 3.21 1.82
C PRO A 104 -11.95 2.83 0.69
N LYS A 105 -13.03 2.11 0.99
CA LYS A 105 -14.06 1.74 0.01
C LYS A 105 -14.79 2.96 -0.56
N VAL A 106 -14.99 4.00 0.25
CA VAL A 106 -15.61 5.24 -0.21
C VAL A 106 -14.67 5.97 -1.15
N ALA A 107 -13.38 6.09 -0.83
CA ALA A 107 -12.39 6.69 -1.73
C ALA A 107 -12.34 5.98 -3.10
N ILE A 108 -12.35 4.64 -3.09
CA ILE A 108 -12.37 3.84 -4.33
C ILE A 108 -13.65 4.08 -5.12
N ASN A 109 -14.83 4.03 -4.47
CA ASN A 109 -16.10 4.28 -5.15
C ASN A 109 -16.16 5.69 -5.75
N GLU A 110 -15.73 6.70 -5.01
CA GLU A 110 -15.72 8.09 -5.49
C GLU A 110 -14.79 8.27 -6.69
N ALA A 111 -13.60 7.66 -6.68
CA ALA A 111 -12.71 7.65 -7.83
C ALA A 111 -13.36 6.97 -9.06
N ILE A 112 -14.07 5.86 -8.87
CA ILE A 112 -14.79 5.18 -9.96
C ILE A 112 -15.89 6.08 -10.54
N GLU A 113 -16.63 6.79 -9.71
CA GLU A 113 -17.69 7.71 -10.17
C GLU A 113 -17.11 8.93 -10.91
N LEU A 114 -15.96 9.46 -10.49
CA LEU A 114 -15.24 10.48 -11.26
C LEU A 114 -14.81 9.94 -12.63
N ALA A 115 -14.25 8.73 -12.68
CA ALA A 115 -13.85 8.11 -13.94
C ALA A 115 -15.02 7.92 -14.91
N LYS A 116 -16.21 7.57 -14.40
CA LYS A 116 -17.42 7.44 -15.21
C LYS A 116 -17.96 8.79 -15.70
N THR A 117 -17.80 9.83 -14.89
CA THR A 117 -18.35 11.16 -15.18
C THR A 117 -17.50 11.91 -16.22
N PHE A 118 -16.18 11.78 -16.13
CA PHE A 118 -15.24 12.56 -16.96
C PHE A 118 -14.47 11.74 -18.00
N GLY A 119 -14.40 10.42 -17.82
CA GLY A 119 -13.67 9.52 -18.69
C GLY A 119 -14.53 8.94 -19.82
N SER A 120 -14.05 7.83 -20.36
CA SER A 120 -14.73 7.03 -21.38
C SER A 120 -15.56 5.89 -20.77
N GLU A 121 -16.30 5.16 -21.60
CA GLU A 121 -17.07 3.99 -21.14
C GLU A 121 -16.21 2.91 -20.46
N SER A 122 -14.91 2.81 -20.80
CA SER A 122 -13.99 1.85 -20.19
C SER A 122 -13.30 2.38 -18.92
N SER A 123 -13.30 3.69 -18.69
CA SER A 123 -12.55 4.37 -17.62
C SER A 123 -12.95 3.89 -16.22
N GLY A 124 -14.26 3.80 -15.95
CA GLY A 124 -14.74 3.30 -14.65
C GLY A 124 -14.28 1.86 -14.34
N ARG A 125 -14.21 0.99 -15.36
CA ARG A 125 -13.72 -0.39 -15.20
C ARG A 125 -12.21 -0.41 -14.96
N PHE A 126 -11.47 0.40 -15.72
CA PHE A 126 -10.02 0.52 -15.60
C PHE A 126 -9.61 1.01 -14.20
N VAL A 127 -10.16 2.13 -13.75
CA VAL A 127 -9.87 2.71 -12.42
C VAL A 127 -10.21 1.73 -11.29
N ASN A 128 -11.36 1.07 -11.36
CA ASN A 128 -11.74 0.03 -10.39
C ASN A 128 -10.73 -1.14 -10.35
N GLY A 129 -10.24 -1.56 -11.53
CA GLY A 129 -9.24 -2.61 -11.64
C GLY A 129 -7.95 -2.26 -10.90
N VAL A 130 -7.40 -1.08 -11.19
CA VAL A 130 -6.12 -0.61 -10.61
C VAL A 130 -6.25 -0.38 -9.11
N LEU A 131 -7.21 0.46 -8.66
CA LEU A 131 -7.39 0.75 -7.24
C LEU A 131 -7.79 -0.49 -6.44
N GLY A 132 -8.54 -1.41 -7.04
CA GLY A 132 -8.90 -2.68 -6.41
C GLY A 132 -7.70 -3.60 -6.20
N THR A 133 -6.74 -3.63 -7.14
CA THR A 133 -5.47 -4.37 -6.96
C THR A 133 -4.67 -3.79 -5.81
N ILE A 134 -4.48 -2.48 -5.80
CA ILE A 134 -3.75 -1.79 -4.73
C ILE A 134 -4.43 -2.03 -3.38
N TYR A 135 -5.76 -1.90 -3.31
CA TYR A 135 -6.52 -2.11 -2.07
C TYR A 135 -6.32 -3.51 -1.47
N ARG A 136 -6.18 -4.54 -2.31
CA ARG A 136 -5.88 -5.91 -1.85
C ARG A 136 -4.43 -6.06 -1.40
N GLU A 137 -3.49 -5.48 -2.12
CA GLU A 137 -2.07 -5.53 -1.76
C GLU A 137 -1.79 -4.89 -0.41
N ILE A 138 -2.48 -3.79 -0.10
CA ILE A 138 -2.38 -3.12 1.21
C ILE A 138 -3.18 -3.81 2.35
N GLY A 139 -3.66 -5.03 2.12
CA GLY A 139 -4.34 -5.84 3.15
C GLY A 139 -5.82 -5.50 3.41
N GLU A 140 -6.51 -4.91 2.44
CA GLU A 140 -7.95 -4.57 2.51
C GLU A 140 -8.39 -3.81 3.79
N PRO A 141 -7.74 -2.69 4.14
CA PRO A 141 -8.04 -1.95 5.37
C PRO A 141 -9.51 -1.48 5.41
N GLY A 142 -10.23 -1.82 6.48
CA GLY A 142 -11.66 -1.45 6.64
C GLY A 142 -12.65 -2.46 6.07
N LYS A 143 -12.23 -3.71 5.80
CA LYS A 143 -13.14 -4.81 5.38
C LYS A 143 -14.34 -5.01 6.32
N GLU A 144 -14.17 -4.75 7.62
CA GLU A 144 -15.21 -4.86 8.65
C GLU A 144 -16.21 -3.68 8.69
N GLU A 145 -15.88 -2.52 8.10
CA GLU A 145 -16.80 -1.38 8.01
C GLU A 145 -17.70 -1.54 6.76
N THR A 146 -18.77 -2.29 7.00
CA THR A 146 -19.98 -2.57 6.22
C THR A 146 -20.15 -2.01 4.79
N SER A 147 -20.35 -2.94 3.84
CA SER A 147 -21.56 -2.96 2.99
C SER A 147 -21.81 -4.40 2.47
N LYS A 148 -23.11 -4.72 2.35
CA LYS A 148 -23.72 -6.05 2.27
C LYS A 148 -23.18 -6.96 1.16
N LYS A 149 -23.15 -8.27 1.48
CA LYS A 149 -22.86 -9.42 0.60
C LYS A 149 -23.42 -9.29 -0.83
N LYS A 150 -22.52 -9.43 -1.82
CA LYS A 150 -22.67 -10.05 -3.17
C LYS A 150 -21.25 -10.05 -3.77
N GLN A 151 -20.59 -11.12 -4.20
CA GLN A 151 -20.95 -12.50 -4.48
C GLN A 151 -20.01 -13.45 -3.71
N ILE A 152 -20.54 -14.65 -3.47
CA ILE A 152 -19.76 -15.83 -3.07
C ILE A 152 -18.75 -16.08 -4.17
N VAL A 153 -17.46 -15.88 -3.89
CA VAL A 153 -16.40 -16.53 -4.66
C VAL A 153 -16.58 -18.02 -4.37
N GLU A 154 -16.59 -18.83 -5.43
CA GLU A 154 -16.37 -20.28 -5.33
C GLU A 154 -15.22 -20.52 -4.34
N SER A 155 -15.38 -21.52 -3.47
CA SER A 155 -14.72 -21.55 -2.17
C SER A 155 -13.23 -21.18 -2.24
N ALA A 156 -12.76 -20.31 -1.34
CA ALA A 156 -11.34 -19.93 -1.26
C ALA A 156 -10.38 -21.13 -1.08
N ALA A 157 -10.92 -22.33 -0.83
CA ALA A 157 -10.17 -23.58 -0.78
C ALA A 157 -9.67 -24.03 -2.16
N ASP A 158 -10.37 -23.66 -3.26
CA ASP A 158 -10.05 -24.10 -4.63
C ASP A 158 -9.05 -23.17 -5.33
N LEU A 159 -8.68 -22.05 -4.71
CA LEU A 159 -7.72 -21.12 -5.27
C LEU A 159 -6.29 -21.70 -5.19
N PRO A 160 -5.46 -21.51 -6.24
CA PRO A 160 -4.03 -21.81 -6.18
C PRO A 160 -3.39 -21.19 -4.94
N VAL A 161 -2.60 -21.98 -4.22
CA VAL A 161 -1.90 -21.53 -3.02
C VAL A 161 -0.48 -21.12 -3.41
N GLU A 162 -0.13 -19.87 -3.10
CA GLU A 162 1.26 -19.41 -3.15
C GLU A 162 1.79 -19.36 -1.72
N ALA A 163 2.70 -20.28 -1.41
CA ALA A 163 3.39 -20.31 -0.12
C ALA A 163 4.48 -19.23 -0.09
N LYS A 164 4.51 -18.48 1.01
CA LYS A 164 5.52 -17.48 1.29
C LYS A 164 6.10 -17.67 2.69
N ALA A 165 7.35 -17.28 2.86
CA ALA A 165 8.02 -17.26 4.14
C ALA A 165 8.72 -15.93 4.37
N GLY A 166 8.86 -15.56 5.63
CA GLY A 166 9.52 -14.32 6.05
C GLY A 166 9.66 -14.28 7.56
N GLY A 167 10.04 -13.14 8.12
CA GLY A 167 10.23 -13.11 9.56
C GLY A 167 10.40 -11.74 10.20
N VAL A 168 10.23 -11.75 11.52
CA VAL A 168 10.63 -10.66 12.39
C VAL A 168 12.11 -10.85 12.68
N VAL A 169 12.93 -10.02 12.03
CA VAL A 169 14.38 -10.02 12.21
C VAL A 169 14.73 -9.12 13.39
N TYR A 170 15.53 -9.62 14.32
CA TYR A 170 16.00 -8.85 15.47
C TYR A 170 17.48 -9.07 15.74
N ARG A 171 18.11 -8.05 16.35
CA ARG A 171 19.45 -8.13 16.93
C ARG A 171 19.51 -7.46 18.28
N GLU A 172 20.57 -7.76 19.01
CA GLU A 172 20.89 -7.06 20.25
C GLU A 172 21.84 -5.88 19.96
N ASP A 173 21.48 -4.70 20.45
CA ASP A 173 22.30 -3.50 20.38
C ASP A 173 22.37 -2.84 21.77
N ARG A 174 23.57 -2.86 22.36
CA ARG A 174 23.84 -2.27 23.69
C ARG A 174 22.85 -2.75 24.78
N GLY A 175 22.57 -4.05 24.83
CA GLY A 175 21.65 -4.66 25.80
C GLY A 175 20.17 -4.39 25.52
N LYS A 176 19.82 -3.93 24.31
CA LYS A 176 18.43 -3.71 23.88
C LYS A 176 18.16 -4.44 22.59
N GLN A 177 16.96 -4.99 22.45
CA GLN A 177 16.53 -5.61 21.20
C GLN A 177 16.01 -4.54 20.24
N ILE A 178 16.49 -4.61 19.00
CA ILE A 178 16.04 -3.81 17.87
C ILE A 178 15.65 -4.73 16.72
N PHE A 179 14.73 -4.27 15.88
CA PHE A 179 14.02 -5.07 14.89
C PHE A 179 14.15 -4.45 13.52
N ALA A 180 14.48 -5.24 12.50
CA ALA A 180 14.52 -4.75 11.13
C ALA A 180 13.11 -4.79 10.53
N LEU A 181 12.71 -3.69 9.90
CA LEU A 181 11.51 -3.60 9.08
C LEU A 181 11.89 -3.07 7.71
N VAL A 182 11.16 -3.54 6.69
CA VAL A 182 11.23 -3.01 5.33
C VAL A 182 10.06 -2.05 5.11
N HIS A 183 10.29 -0.99 4.35
CA HIS A 183 9.27 -0.03 3.94
C HIS A 183 8.88 -0.33 2.50
N ASP A 184 7.59 -0.45 2.27
CA ASP A 184 7.06 -0.63 0.92
C ASP A 184 6.73 0.71 0.27
N VAL A 185 6.60 0.67 -1.06
CA VAL A 185 6.19 1.84 -1.84
C VAL A 185 4.78 2.38 -1.50
N PHE A 186 3.95 1.61 -0.79
CA PHE A 186 2.64 2.06 -0.30
C PHE A 186 2.75 2.90 0.98
N GLY A 187 3.97 3.07 1.51
CA GLY A 187 4.24 3.86 2.69
C GLY A 187 4.04 3.11 4.01
N TYR A 188 4.08 1.78 3.98
CA TYR A 188 3.91 0.95 5.16
C TYR A 188 5.21 0.24 5.53
N TRP A 189 5.52 0.21 6.83
CA TRP A 189 6.55 -0.65 7.39
C TRP A 189 5.98 -2.05 7.59
N THR A 190 6.70 -3.05 7.08
CA THR A 190 6.32 -4.46 7.06
C THR A 190 7.54 -5.36 7.28
N LEU A 191 7.32 -6.67 7.23
CA LEU A 191 8.35 -7.70 7.40
C LEU A 191 8.86 -8.18 6.04
N SER A 192 10.15 -8.51 5.98
CA SER A 192 10.76 -9.19 4.84
C SER A 192 10.08 -10.54 4.61
N LYS A 193 9.67 -10.80 3.36
CA LYS A 193 8.98 -12.03 2.97
C LYS A 193 9.04 -12.25 1.45
N GLY A 194 9.18 -13.50 1.05
CA GLY A 194 9.04 -13.88 -0.36
C GLY A 194 8.55 -15.30 -0.55
N SER A 195 8.57 -15.75 -1.80
CA SER A 195 7.93 -17.01 -2.21
C SER A 195 8.87 -18.19 -1.97
N LEU A 196 8.31 -19.35 -1.61
CA LEU A 196 9.11 -20.57 -1.47
C LEU A 196 9.57 -21.07 -2.84
N GLU A 197 10.83 -21.49 -2.92
CA GLU A 197 11.36 -22.17 -4.09
C GLU A 197 11.01 -23.67 -4.12
N ALA A 198 11.18 -24.30 -5.27
CA ALA A 198 10.84 -25.71 -5.45
C ALA A 198 11.74 -26.62 -4.59
N GLY A 199 11.14 -27.27 -3.59
CA GLY A 199 11.85 -28.16 -2.66
C GLY A 199 12.45 -27.45 -1.44
N GLU A 200 12.25 -26.14 -1.31
CA GLU A 200 12.68 -25.34 -0.17
C GLU A 200 11.65 -25.43 0.96
N ASP A 201 12.12 -25.48 2.21
CA ASP A 201 11.24 -25.41 3.37
C ASP A 201 11.01 -23.95 3.82
N ALA A 202 10.00 -23.74 4.67
CA ALA A 202 9.62 -22.38 5.06
C ALA A 202 10.69 -21.64 5.91
N PRO A 203 11.39 -22.28 6.87
CA PRO A 203 12.54 -21.67 7.54
C PRO A 203 13.64 -21.23 6.58
N ASP A 204 14.09 -22.12 5.68
CA ASP A 204 15.18 -21.83 4.74
C ASP A 204 14.81 -20.68 3.81
N ALA A 205 13.57 -20.68 3.30
CA ALA A 205 13.02 -19.58 2.52
C ALA A 205 13.03 -18.25 3.30
N ALA A 206 12.68 -18.26 4.59
CA ALA A 206 12.69 -17.04 5.39
C ALA A 206 14.12 -16.48 5.58
N GLU A 207 15.12 -17.34 5.78
CA GLU A 207 16.53 -16.92 5.88
C GLU A 207 17.06 -16.39 4.55
N ARG A 208 16.73 -17.06 3.43
CA ARG A 208 17.09 -16.61 2.08
C ARG A 208 16.50 -15.24 1.77
N GLU A 209 15.21 -15.04 1.99
CA GLU A 209 14.53 -13.77 1.73
C GLU A 209 15.09 -12.63 2.58
N VAL A 210 15.40 -12.88 3.86
CA VAL A 210 16.08 -11.89 4.70
C VAL A 210 17.47 -11.55 4.17
N ARG A 211 18.23 -12.53 3.68
CA ARG A 211 19.54 -12.29 3.08
C ARG A 211 19.44 -11.47 1.80
N GLU A 212 18.51 -11.81 0.92
CA GLU A 212 18.32 -11.14 -0.37
C GLU A 212 17.74 -9.74 -0.22
N GLU A 213 16.70 -9.55 0.59
CA GLU A 213 16.02 -8.27 0.75
C GLU A 213 16.78 -7.31 1.68
N LEU A 214 17.32 -7.80 2.80
CA LEU A 214 17.94 -6.95 3.83
C LEU A 214 19.47 -6.97 3.81
N GLY A 215 20.10 -7.85 3.02
CA GLY A 215 21.55 -7.99 2.99
C GLY A 215 22.15 -8.50 4.30
N ILE A 216 21.40 -9.36 5.00
CA ILE A 216 21.80 -9.97 6.28
C ILE A 216 22.30 -11.39 6.02
N ASP A 217 23.60 -11.61 6.19
CA ASP A 217 24.25 -12.87 5.82
C ASP A 217 24.04 -13.96 6.89
N ASP A 218 24.01 -13.57 8.16
CA ASP A 218 23.97 -14.47 9.32
C ASP A 218 22.58 -14.68 9.92
N ALA A 219 21.52 -14.42 9.14
CA ALA A 219 20.13 -14.64 9.52
C ALA A 219 19.91 -16.09 9.98
N LYS A 220 19.38 -16.26 11.19
CA LYS A 220 19.05 -17.57 11.77
C LYS A 220 17.63 -17.61 12.30
N VAL A 221 16.82 -18.50 11.76
CA VAL A 221 15.48 -18.81 12.29
C VAL A 221 15.62 -19.45 13.66
N ILE A 222 14.95 -18.85 14.65
CA ILE A 222 14.85 -19.38 16.01
C ILE A 222 13.60 -20.23 16.14
N GLU A 223 12.45 -19.69 15.74
CA GLU A 223 11.18 -20.40 15.82
C GLU A 223 10.06 -19.77 14.98
N LYS A 224 8.96 -20.49 14.82
CA LYS A 224 7.77 -20.02 14.09
C LYS A 224 6.95 -19.03 14.93
N LEU A 225 6.71 -17.83 14.38
CA LEU A 225 5.86 -16.81 15.00
C LEU A 225 4.39 -16.95 14.64
N GLY A 226 4.05 -17.29 13.40
CA GLY A 226 2.65 -17.33 13.00
C GLY A 226 2.45 -17.52 11.51
N GLN A 227 1.20 -17.51 11.09
CA GLN A 227 0.80 -17.62 9.70
C GLN A 227 -0.34 -16.66 9.40
N THR A 228 -0.37 -16.12 8.19
CA THR A 228 -1.43 -15.23 7.70
C THR A 228 -1.84 -15.67 6.31
N GLU A 229 -3.14 -15.64 6.02
CA GLU A 229 -3.69 -15.93 4.70
C GLU A 229 -4.47 -14.73 4.15
N TYR A 230 -4.22 -14.39 2.89
CA TYR A 230 -4.99 -13.37 2.18
C TYR A 230 -5.09 -13.71 0.69
N ILE A 231 -6.11 -13.17 0.02
CA ILE A 231 -6.32 -13.38 -1.41
C ILE A 231 -5.67 -12.22 -2.16
N ALA A 232 -4.71 -12.53 -3.02
CA ALA A 232 -4.10 -11.61 -3.96
C ALA A 232 -4.58 -11.90 -5.38
N LYS A 233 -4.41 -10.93 -6.28
CA LYS A 233 -4.67 -11.14 -7.71
C LYS A 233 -3.34 -11.07 -8.44
N ASP A 234 -2.94 -12.19 -9.01
CA ASP A 234 -1.75 -12.33 -9.85
C ASP A 234 -2.12 -12.06 -11.32
N PRO A 235 -1.31 -11.30 -12.07
CA PRO A 235 -1.58 -10.99 -13.47
C PRO A 235 -1.74 -12.21 -14.38
N GLU A 236 -0.97 -13.29 -14.14
CA GLU A 236 -0.96 -14.49 -14.98
C GLU A 236 -1.90 -15.57 -14.45
N LYS A 237 -1.93 -15.75 -13.12
CA LYS A 237 -2.60 -16.87 -12.46
C LYS A 237 -3.98 -16.53 -11.90
N GLY A 238 -4.41 -15.27 -11.98
CA GLY A 238 -5.71 -14.84 -11.47
C GLY A 238 -5.75 -14.73 -9.95
N GLN A 239 -6.84 -15.15 -9.31
CA GLN A 239 -6.92 -15.08 -7.84
C GLN A 239 -6.07 -16.18 -7.20
N ILE A 240 -5.13 -15.78 -6.35
CA ILE A 240 -4.24 -16.68 -5.60
C ILE A 240 -4.49 -16.48 -4.10
N ARG A 241 -4.52 -17.58 -3.35
CA ARG A 241 -4.46 -17.54 -1.88
C ARG A 241 -3.00 -17.54 -1.45
N ARG A 242 -2.52 -16.41 -0.92
CA ARG A 242 -1.17 -16.30 -0.37
C ARG A 242 -1.18 -16.77 1.07
N HIS A 243 -0.33 -17.75 1.36
CA HIS A 243 -0.10 -18.27 2.70
C HIS A 243 1.28 -17.84 3.16
N VAL A 244 1.36 -16.89 4.09
CA VAL A 244 2.66 -16.40 4.59
C VAL A 244 2.94 -17.03 5.95
N THR A 245 4.10 -17.68 6.09
CA THR A 245 4.61 -18.15 7.38
C THR A 245 5.70 -17.20 7.89
N TYR A 246 5.53 -16.71 9.11
CA TYR A 246 6.49 -15.81 9.74
C TYR A 246 7.28 -16.52 10.83
N PHE A 247 8.59 -16.26 10.85
CA PHE A 247 9.54 -16.77 11.83
C PHE A 247 10.18 -15.65 12.64
N LEU A 248 10.70 -16.00 13.81
CA LEU A 248 11.58 -15.14 14.59
C LEU A 248 13.00 -15.40 14.10
N ILE A 249 13.68 -14.36 13.65
CA ILE A 249 15.00 -14.47 13.03
C ILE A 249 15.98 -13.63 13.82
N LYS A 250 17.08 -14.24 14.27
CA LYS A 250 18.16 -13.56 14.98
C LYS A 250 19.33 -13.33 14.03
N THR A 251 19.99 -12.20 14.16
CA THR A 251 21.19 -11.82 13.40
C THR A 251 22.16 -11.05 14.29
N THR A 252 23.44 -11.05 13.94
CA THR A 252 24.46 -10.17 14.53
C THR A 252 24.87 -9.02 13.60
N ASP A 253 24.44 -9.06 12.34
CA ASP A 253 24.69 -8.02 11.36
C ASP A 253 24.05 -6.69 11.76
N LYS A 254 24.77 -5.61 11.48
CA LYS A 254 24.37 -4.25 11.89
C LYS A 254 23.84 -3.43 10.73
N GLU A 255 24.32 -3.71 9.53
CA GLU A 255 23.97 -2.97 8.33
C GLU A 255 22.79 -3.64 7.65
N LEU A 256 21.87 -2.82 7.13
CA LEU A 256 20.79 -3.26 6.27
C LEU A 256 21.10 -2.74 4.88
N ASN A 257 21.25 -3.65 3.93
CA ASN A 257 21.49 -3.32 2.53
C ASN A 257 20.25 -3.74 1.76
N LEU A 258 19.29 -2.81 1.64
CA LEU A 258 18.05 -3.10 0.93
C LEU A 258 18.34 -3.36 -0.55
N THR A 259 18.03 -4.57 -1.01
CA THR A 259 17.92 -4.83 -2.44
C THR A 259 16.56 -4.32 -2.93
N PRO A 260 16.49 -3.37 -3.88
CA PRO A 260 15.23 -2.83 -4.39
C PRO A 260 14.54 -3.84 -5.32
N SER A 261 14.03 -4.92 -4.74
CA SER A 261 13.15 -5.90 -5.37
C SER A 261 11.79 -5.90 -4.65
N GLY A 262 10.74 -6.44 -5.27
CA GLY A 262 9.44 -6.63 -4.59
C GLY A 262 8.66 -5.36 -4.21
N GLY A 263 9.13 -4.17 -4.60
CA GLY A 263 8.48 -2.91 -4.29
C GLY A 263 8.80 -2.35 -2.91
N LEU A 264 9.95 -2.69 -2.37
CA LEU A 264 10.54 -2.09 -1.17
C LEU A 264 11.38 -0.85 -1.55
N ASP A 265 11.37 0.18 -0.71
CA ASP A 265 12.12 1.42 -0.94
C ASP A 265 12.96 1.90 0.26
N ASP A 266 12.81 1.31 1.44
CA ASP A 266 13.66 1.58 2.62
C ASP A 266 13.76 0.34 3.54
N ALA A 267 14.80 0.26 4.37
CA ALA A 267 14.97 -0.75 5.41
C ALA A 267 15.67 -0.15 6.62
N ARG A 268 15.10 -0.32 7.82
CA ARG A 268 15.62 0.30 9.04
C ARG A 268 15.46 -0.57 10.28
N TRP A 269 16.35 -0.33 11.24
CA TRP A 269 16.26 -0.86 12.59
C TRP A 269 15.36 0.02 13.45
N PHE A 270 14.46 -0.61 14.21
CA PHE A 270 13.53 0.06 15.11
C PHE A 270 13.59 -0.54 16.51
N SER A 271 13.47 0.31 17.53
CA SER A 271 13.22 -0.14 18.89
C SER A 271 11.73 -0.43 19.10
N PRO A 272 11.36 -1.32 20.05
CA PRO A 272 9.96 -1.58 20.40
C PRO A 272 9.11 -0.35 20.75
N LYS A 273 9.75 0.75 21.18
CA LYS A 273 9.05 1.99 21.54
C LYS A 273 8.51 2.72 20.31
N GLU A 274 9.21 2.61 19.18
CA GLU A 274 8.88 3.30 17.93
C GLU A 274 7.69 2.66 17.20
N PHE A 275 7.40 1.38 17.46
CA PHE A 275 6.31 0.64 16.80
C PHE A 275 4.93 1.27 16.92
N LYS A 276 4.71 2.14 17.92
CA LYS A 276 3.41 2.82 18.11
C LYS A 276 3.15 3.90 17.05
N ASP A 277 4.22 4.49 16.53
CA ASP A 277 4.17 5.62 15.61
C ASP A 277 4.38 5.19 14.15
N LEU A 278 4.73 3.91 13.93
CA LEU A 278 4.90 3.35 12.60
C LEU A 278 3.55 3.10 11.93
N LYS A 279 3.48 3.48 10.66
CA LYS A 279 2.40 3.09 9.75
C LYS A 279 2.67 1.67 9.27
N THR A 280 1.97 0.67 9.84
CA THR A 280 2.11 -0.75 9.48
C THR A 280 0.79 -1.35 9.01
N TYR A 281 0.84 -2.51 8.36
CA TYR A 281 -0.36 -3.31 8.14
C TYR A 281 -0.91 -3.87 9.46
N PRO A 282 -2.24 -4.14 9.55
CA PRO A 282 -2.88 -4.61 10.79
C PRO A 282 -2.32 -5.93 11.34
N ASP A 283 -1.83 -6.81 10.47
CA ASP A 283 -1.27 -8.13 10.79
C ASP A 283 0.16 -8.09 11.33
N ILE A 284 0.92 -7.03 11.02
CA ILE A 284 2.33 -6.90 11.41
C ILE A 284 2.50 -6.63 12.91
N LYS A 285 1.66 -5.76 13.48
CA LYS A 285 1.79 -5.37 14.89
C LYS A 285 1.62 -6.55 15.87
N PRO A 286 0.62 -7.45 15.71
CA PRO A 286 0.53 -8.68 16.49
C PRO A 286 1.78 -9.58 16.40
N LEU A 287 2.42 -9.66 15.23
CA LEU A 287 3.63 -10.46 15.03
C LEU A 287 4.82 -9.86 15.79
N LEU A 288 5.00 -8.54 15.74
CA LEU A 288 6.04 -7.82 16.49
C LEU A 288 5.85 -7.96 18.00
N GLU A 289 4.63 -7.81 18.50
CA GLU A 289 4.32 -8.01 19.92
C GLU A 289 4.58 -9.46 20.37
N LYS A 290 4.27 -10.44 19.52
CA LYS A 290 4.55 -11.86 19.78
C LYS A 290 6.06 -12.13 19.81
N ALA A 291 6.83 -11.56 18.89
CA ALA A 291 8.28 -11.65 18.87
C ALA A 291 8.90 -11.11 20.17
N ILE A 292 8.49 -9.90 20.60
CA ILE A 292 8.97 -9.29 21.85
C ILE A 292 8.68 -10.20 23.06
N LYS A 293 7.49 -10.78 23.13
CA LYS A 293 7.11 -11.68 24.23
C LYS A 293 7.96 -12.96 24.25
N LYS A 294 8.26 -13.52 23.07
CA LYS A 294 9.06 -14.74 22.94
C LYS A 294 10.51 -14.51 23.33
N ILE A 295 11.13 -13.43 22.84
CA ILE A 295 12.50 -13.06 23.21
C ILE A 295 12.63 -12.87 24.74
N LYS A 296 11.66 -12.22 25.38
CA LYS A 296 11.67 -12.04 26.86
C LYS A 296 11.43 -13.34 27.64
N GLY A 297 10.76 -14.31 27.04
CA GLY A 297 10.49 -15.61 27.66
C GLY A 297 11.69 -16.55 27.62
N GLU A 298 12.68 -16.30 26.76
CA GLU A 298 13.94 -17.06 26.68
C GLU A 298 15.00 -16.57 27.69
N GLU A 299 14.80 -15.40 28.31
CA GLU A 299 15.69 -14.82 29.34
C GLU A 299 15.37 -15.31 30.77
N GLN A 300 14.48 -16.30 30.94
CA GLN A 300 14.14 -16.97 32.23
C GLN A 300 14.48 -18.46 32.18
#